data_AF-A0A182UBJ6-F1
#
_entry.id   AF-A0A182UBJ6-F1
#
_cell.length_a   1.000
_cell.length_b   1.000
_cell.length_c   1.000
_cell.angle_alpha   90.00
_cell.angle_beta   90.00
_cell.angle_gamma   90.00
#
_symmetry.space_group_name_H-M   'P 1'
#
loop_
_entity.id
_entity.type
_entity.pdbx_description
1 polymer ?
#
loop_
_entity_poly.entity_id
_entity_poly.type
_entity_poly.pdbx_seq_one_letter_code
_entity_poly.pdbx_strand_id
1 'polypeptide(L)'
;MNQIIVLSEGYSKYEQNEPPSADAPMLANCTCTLIKGPDCNVIVDTMTPWDGDLLLQRLQEHQLHPGDIDYVVSTHGHSDHLGNNNLFLRAKRHIVGTNISHRNRYYVHDFDAGK
;
A
#
# COMPACT_ATOMS: atom_id res chain seq x y z
N MET A 1 -19.96 -7.26 -7.31
CA MET A 1 -20.00 -6.37 -6.13
C MET A 1 -18.58 -6.22 -5.63
N ASN A 2 -18.19 -5.03 -5.20
CA ASN A 2 -16.83 -4.80 -4.69
C ASN A 2 -16.76 -5.23 -3.22
N GLN A 3 -15.66 -5.85 -2.82
CA GLN A 3 -15.36 -6.21 -1.44
C GLN A 3 -14.16 -5.38 -0.97
N ILE A 4 -14.25 -4.80 0.23
CA ILE A 4 -13.16 -4.07 0.87
C ILE A 4 -12.69 -4.91 2.05
N ILE A 5 -11.39 -5.16 2.13
CA ILE A 5 -10.76 -6.03 3.11
C ILE A 5 -9.55 -5.30 3.69
N VAL A 6 -9.51 -5.12 5.00
CA VAL A 6 -8.32 -4.62 5.69
C VAL A 6 -7.36 -5.80 5.86
N LEU A 7 -6.24 -5.75 5.12
CA LEU A 7 -5.18 -6.75 5.23
C LEU A 7 -4.29 -6.50 6.45
N SER A 8 -4.13 -5.25 6.88
CA SER A 8 -3.42 -4.89 8.11
C SER A 8 -3.91 -3.54 8.61
N GLU A 9 -4.15 -3.43 9.93
CA GLU A 9 -4.54 -2.17 10.58
C GLU A 9 -3.31 -1.28 10.80
N GLY A 10 -3.40 -0.02 10.37
CA GLY A 10 -2.36 0.96 10.58
C GLY A 10 -2.28 1.46 12.02
N TYR A 11 -1.18 2.12 12.34
CA TYR A 11 -0.95 2.73 13.64
C TYR A 11 -0.02 3.92 13.54
N SER A 12 -0.11 4.83 14.51
CA SER A 12 0.83 5.92 14.75
C SER A 12 0.87 6.20 16.24
N LYS A 13 1.99 5.89 16.90
CA LYS A 13 2.12 6.04 18.35
C LYS A 13 3.57 6.25 18.76
N TYR A 14 3.77 6.89 19.91
CA TYR A 14 5.05 6.88 20.58
C TYR A 14 5.32 5.52 21.20
N GLU A 15 6.58 5.12 21.24
CA GLU A 15 7.02 3.90 21.91
C GLU A 15 6.77 4.02 23.43
N GLN A 16 5.93 3.14 23.98
CA GLN A 16 5.37 3.30 25.34
C GLN A 16 6.36 2.99 26.48
N ASN A 17 7.60 2.61 26.17
CA ASN A 17 8.58 2.13 27.14
C ASN A 17 9.82 3.02 27.28
N GLU A 18 9.88 4.15 26.58
CA GLU A 18 10.94 5.13 26.74
C GLU A 18 10.36 6.46 27.24
N PRO A 19 11.02 7.17 28.18
CA PRO A 19 10.60 8.50 28.55
C PRO A 19 10.56 9.38 27.29
N PRO A 20 9.47 10.13 27.04
CA PRO A 20 9.38 10.95 25.84
C PRO A 20 10.56 11.93 25.81
N SER A 21 11.46 11.69 24.87
CA SER A 21 12.62 12.53 24.58
C SER A 21 12.45 13.11 23.18
N ALA A 22 13.18 14.17 22.86
CA ALA A 22 13.17 14.75 21.52
C ALA A 22 13.61 13.75 20.44
N ASP A 23 14.32 12.69 20.83
CA ASP A 23 14.88 11.68 19.95
C ASP A 23 14.06 10.37 19.95
N ALA A 24 12.95 10.31 20.71
CA ALA A 24 12.14 9.11 20.79
C ALA A 24 11.48 8.80 19.43
N PRO A 25 11.63 7.58 18.90
CA PRO A 25 11.05 7.24 17.61
C PRO A 25 9.52 7.19 17.69
N MET A 26 8.87 7.67 16.64
CA MET A 26 7.46 7.43 16.40
C MET A 26 7.31 6.10 15.65
N LEU A 27 6.48 5.21 16.18
CA LEU A 27 6.11 3.97 15.51
C LEU A 27 4.92 4.27 14.60
N ALA A 28 5.09 4.07 13.30
CA ALA A 28 4.04 4.26 12.31
C ALA A 28 4.06 3.14 11.27
N ASN A 29 2.86 2.73 10.84
CA ASN A 29 2.66 1.90 9.65
C ASN A 29 1.27 2.18 9.07
N CYS A 30 1.11 2.01 7.77
CA CYS A 30 -0.15 2.25 7.08
C CYS A 30 -1.20 1.17 7.37
N THR A 31 -2.47 1.50 7.10
CA THR A 31 -3.48 0.47 6.90
C THR A 31 -3.34 -0.08 5.48
N CYS A 32 -3.02 -1.36 5.34
CA CYS A 32 -3.00 -2.03 4.04
C CYS A 32 -4.40 -2.57 3.72
N THR A 33 -4.96 -2.14 2.60
CA THR A 33 -6.34 -2.50 2.20
C THR A 33 -6.36 -3.17 0.83
N LEU A 34 -7.10 -4.27 0.71
CA LEU A 34 -7.41 -4.93 -0.55
C LEU A 34 -8.84 -4.61 -0.97
N ILE A 35 -9.01 -4.16 -2.21
CA ILE A 35 -10.31 -3.96 -2.85
C ILE A 35 -10.44 -5.02 -3.95
N LYS A 36 -11.34 -5.98 -3.77
CA LYS A 36 -11.66 -7.01 -4.78
C LYS A 36 -12.88 -6.59 -5.59
N GLY A 37 -12.68 -6.36 -6.88
CA GLY A 37 -13.75 -6.18 -7.85
C GLY A 37 -13.91 -7.42 -8.74
N PRO A 38 -14.99 -7.51 -9.53
CA PRO A 38 -15.19 -8.60 -10.49
C PRO A 38 -14.09 -8.66 -11.57
N ASP A 39 -13.55 -7.52 -11.98
CA ASP A 39 -12.60 -7.40 -13.09
C ASP A 39 -11.24 -6.78 -12.68
N CYS A 40 -11.08 -6.46 -11.40
CA CYS A 40 -9.95 -5.67 -10.93
C CYS A 40 -9.69 -5.88 -9.44
N ASN A 41 -8.44 -6.20 -9.09
CA ASN A 41 -7.95 -6.15 -7.71
C ASN A 41 -7.06 -4.94 -7.51
N VAL A 42 -7.34 -4.14 -6.48
CA VAL A 42 -6.54 -2.97 -6.09
C VAL A 42 -5.99 -3.21 -4.70
N ILE A 43 -4.70 -2.95 -4.51
CA ILE A 43 -4.11 -2.86 -3.18
C ILE A 43 -3.80 -1.39 -2.86
N VAL A 44 -4.19 -0.95 -1.67
CA VAL A 44 -3.98 0.41 -1.17
C VAL A 44 -3.01 0.35 0.00
N ASP A 45 -1.89 1.04 -0.15
CA ASP A 45 -0.68 1.02 0.66
C ASP A 45 -0.08 -0.38 0.85
N THR A 46 1.24 -0.46 1.03
CA THR A 46 1.96 -1.75 1.03
C THR A 46 2.89 -1.94 2.22
N MET A 47 2.64 -1.24 3.33
CA MET A 47 3.41 -1.32 4.58
C MET A 47 4.91 -1.02 4.37
N THR A 48 5.73 -1.32 5.38
CA THR A 48 7.19 -1.12 5.31
C THR A 48 7.88 -2.26 4.55
N PRO A 49 9.11 -2.07 4.04
CA PRO A 49 9.86 -3.15 3.37
C PRO A 49 10.10 -4.41 4.21
N TRP A 50 9.94 -4.34 5.54
CA TRP A 50 10.08 -5.50 6.43
C TRP A 50 8.81 -6.33 6.56
N ASP A 51 7.66 -5.81 6.13
CA ASP A 51 6.36 -6.46 6.24
C ASP A 51 6.02 -7.35 5.03
N GLY A 52 6.97 -7.57 4.12
CA GLY A 52 6.73 -8.28 2.86
C GLY A 52 6.16 -9.69 3.05
N ASP A 53 6.74 -10.50 3.92
CA ASP A 53 6.26 -11.86 4.18
C ASP A 53 4.85 -11.86 4.78
N LEU A 54 4.57 -10.91 5.69
CA LEU A 54 3.24 -10.74 6.26
C LEU A 54 2.22 -10.35 5.18
N LEU A 55 2.57 -9.42 4.29
CA LEU A 55 1.70 -9.00 3.20
C LEU A 55 1.39 -10.15 2.25
N LEU A 56 2.40 -10.95 1.88
CA LEU A 56 2.22 -12.14 1.05
C LEU A 56 1.29 -13.16 1.72
N GLN A 57 1.47 -13.40 3.02
CA GLN A 57 0.59 -14.29 3.78
C GLN A 57 -0.86 -13.78 3.77
N ARG A 58 -1.09 -12.50 4.05
CA ARG A 58 -2.44 -11.89 4.08
C ARG A 58 -3.12 -11.96 2.72
N LEU A 59 -2.39 -11.77 1.61
CA LEU A 59 -2.94 -11.97 0.27
C LEU A 59 -3.34 -13.44 0.02
N GLN A 60 -2.49 -14.37 0.44
CA GLN A 60 -2.74 -15.80 0.28
C GLN A 60 -3.98 -16.28 1.08
N GLU A 61 -4.24 -15.71 2.26
CA GLU A 61 -5.47 -15.93 3.04
C GLU A 61 -6.75 -15.55 2.26
N HIS A 62 -6.62 -14.68 1.26
CA HIS A 62 -7.68 -14.31 0.31
C HIS A 62 -7.54 -14.96 -1.07
N GLN A 63 -6.71 -16.00 -1.17
CA GLN A 63 -6.39 -16.78 -2.39
C GLN A 63 -5.85 -15.92 -3.53
N LEU A 64 -4.99 -14.94 -3.22
CA LEU A 64 -4.35 -14.08 -4.21
C LEU A 64 -2.83 -14.18 -4.14
N HIS A 65 -2.20 -14.19 -5.31
CA HIS A 65 -0.78 -13.95 -5.49
C HIS A 65 -0.54 -12.46 -5.83
N PRO A 66 0.62 -11.85 -5.53
CA PRO A 66 0.91 -10.46 -5.91
C PRO A 66 0.71 -10.16 -7.40
N GLY A 67 0.91 -11.17 -8.23
CA GLY A 67 0.69 -11.12 -9.67
C GLY A 67 -0.78 -10.94 -10.11
N ASP A 68 -1.73 -11.13 -9.19
CA ASP A 68 -3.17 -10.98 -9.41
C ASP A 68 -3.68 -9.58 -9.04
N ILE A 69 -2.79 -8.69 -8.59
CA ILE A 69 -3.10 -7.28 -8.28
C ILE A 69 -2.93 -6.44 -9.54
N ASP A 70 -4.00 -5.75 -9.93
CA ASP A 70 -4.05 -4.92 -11.13
C ASP A 70 -3.50 -3.51 -10.89
N TYR A 71 -3.75 -2.94 -9.71
CA TYR A 71 -3.31 -1.60 -9.35
C TYR A 71 -2.77 -1.57 -7.93
N VAL A 72 -1.67 -0.83 -7.77
CA VAL A 72 -1.05 -0.55 -6.47
C VAL A 72 -1.17 0.94 -6.23
N VAL A 73 -1.84 1.32 -5.16
CA VAL A 73 -2.09 2.72 -4.79
C VAL A 73 -1.43 2.99 -3.46
N SER A 74 -0.26 3.64 -3.47
CA SER A 74 0.30 4.24 -2.27
C SER A 74 -0.26 5.66 -2.11
N THR A 75 -0.85 5.95 -0.97
CA THR A 75 -1.45 7.25 -0.66
C THR A 75 -0.42 8.39 -0.80
N HIS A 76 0.83 8.14 -0.42
CA HIS A 76 1.95 9.07 -0.59
C HIS A 76 3.31 8.37 -0.51
N GLY A 77 4.40 9.16 -0.52
CA GLY A 77 5.78 8.71 -0.68
C GLY A 77 6.52 8.31 0.61
N HIS A 78 5.84 8.13 1.74
CA HIS A 78 6.51 7.62 2.95
C HIS A 78 6.75 6.10 2.87
N SER A 79 7.84 5.66 3.49
CA SER A 79 8.36 4.29 3.35
C SER A 79 7.40 3.20 3.85
N ASP A 80 6.53 3.54 4.79
CA ASP A 80 5.51 2.65 5.35
C ASP A 80 4.24 2.57 4.51
N HIS A 81 4.13 3.33 3.41
CA HIS A 81 3.01 3.27 2.47
C HIS A 81 3.35 2.60 1.13
N LEU A 82 4.64 2.51 0.80
CA LEU A 82 5.11 1.99 -0.50
C LEU A 82 6.20 0.92 -0.38
N GLY A 83 6.49 0.47 0.85
CA GLY A 83 7.65 -0.36 1.16
C GLY A 83 7.69 -1.69 0.40
N ASN A 84 6.53 -2.24 0.03
CA ASN A 84 6.44 -3.49 -0.73
C ASN A 84 5.85 -3.32 -2.14
N ASN A 85 5.87 -2.12 -2.72
CA ASN A 85 5.41 -1.90 -4.10
C ASN A 85 6.14 -2.81 -5.11
N ASN A 86 7.38 -3.21 -4.79
CA ASN A 86 8.20 -4.13 -5.57
C ASN A 86 7.66 -5.57 -5.63
N LEU A 87 6.72 -5.97 -4.78
CA LEU A 87 6.09 -7.30 -4.86
C LEU A 87 5.10 -7.40 -6.04
N PHE A 88 4.56 -6.26 -6.48
CA PHE A 88 3.43 -6.19 -7.41
C PHE A 88 3.85 -5.78 -8.84
N LEU A 89 4.87 -6.43 -9.38
CA LEU A 89 5.48 -6.04 -10.66
C LEU A 89 4.60 -6.32 -11.90
N ARG A 90 3.51 -7.06 -11.74
CA ARG A 90 2.53 -7.33 -12.82
C ARG A 90 1.38 -6.32 -12.85
N ALA A 91 1.31 -5.41 -11.87
CA ALA A 91 0.30 -4.37 -11.83
C ALA A 91 0.36 -3.49 -13.10
N LYS A 92 -0.80 -3.08 -13.58
CA LYS A 92 -0.96 -2.21 -14.75
C LYS A 92 -0.36 -0.83 -14.48
N ARG A 93 -0.53 -0.33 -13.25
CA ARG A 93 0.03 0.93 -12.74
C ARG A 93 0.37 0.84 -11.25
N HIS A 94 1.45 1.53 -10.89
CA HIS A 94 1.70 2.00 -9.53
C HIS A 94 1.30 3.48 -9.46
N ILE A 95 0.53 3.85 -8.45
CA ILE A 95 0.08 5.20 -8.17
C ILE A 95 0.64 5.59 -6.80
N VAL A 96 1.45 6.63 -6.72
CA VAL A 96 2.03 7.13 -5.46
C VAL A 96 1.67 8.60 -5.30
N GLY A 97 0.70 8.89 -4.42
CA GLY A 97 0.02 10.18 -4.41
C GLY A 97 -0.59 10.47 -5.78
N THR A 98 -0.15 11.55 -6.42
CA THR A 98 -0.59 11.92 -7.78
C THR A 98 0.29 11.35 -8.90
N ASN A 99 1.35 10.61 -8.58
CA ASN A 99 2.27 10.06 -9.57
C ASN A 99 1.79 8.71 -10.08
N ILE A 100 1.34 8.65 -11.32
CA ILE A 100 0.94 7.40 -11.99
C ILE A 100 2.11 6.90 -12.85
N SER A 101 2.51 5.65 -12.66
CA SER A 101 3.64 5.07 -13.40
C SER A 101 3.46 3.60 -13.75
N HIS A 102 4.24 3.15 -14.73
CA HIS A 102 4.53 1.73 -15.00
C HIS A 102 5.95 1.63 -15.54
N ARG A 103 6.83 0.96 -14.80
CA ARG A 103 8.28 0.94 -15.06
C ARG A 103 8.81 2.37 -15.08
N ASN A 104 9.42 2.79 -16.18
CA ASN A 104 9.97 4.13 -16.38
C ASN A 104 9.01 5.08 -17.12
N ARG A 105 7.73 4.72 -17.28
CA ARG A 105 6.73 5.56 -17.92
C ARG A 105 5.85 6.23 -16.87
N TYR A 106 5.74 7.54 -16.95
CA TYR A 106 4.88 8.36 -16.10
C TYR A 106 3.70 8.89 -16.91
N TYR A 107 2.55 9.00 -16.25
CA TYR A 107 1.29 9.41 -16.86
C TYR A 107 0.73 10.61 -16.10
N VAL A 108 0.25 11.60 -16.86
CA VAL A 108 -0.43 12.77 -16.30
C VAL A 108 -1.91 12.47 -16.22
N HIS A 109 -2.48 12.69 -15.05
CA HIS A 109 -3.92 12.71 -14.83
C HIS A 109 -4.25 13.98 -14.05
N ASP A 110 -5.29 14.68 -14.50
CA ASP A 110 -5.78 15.88 -13.85
C ASP A 110 -6.73 15.47 -12.72
N PHE A 111 -6.17 15.26 -11.53
CA PHE A 111 -6.95 14.90 -10.33
C PHE A 111 -7.87 16.04 -9.86
N ASP A 112 -7.60 17.28 -10.27
CA ASP A 112 -8.41 18.45 -9.89
C ASP A 112 -9.67 18.57 -10.77
N ALA A 113 -9.72 17.87 -11.91
CA ALA A 113 -10.87 17.89 -12.81
C ALA A 113 -12.13 17.18 -12.25
N GLY A 114 -11.98 16.37 -11.18
CA GLY A 114 -13.10 15.67 -10.53
C GLY A 114 -13.82 14.65 -11.41
N LYS A 115 -13.12 14.03 -12.37
CA LYS A 115 -13.66 13.09 -13.37
C LYS A 115 -13.11 11.68 -13.21
#